data_AF-A0A355AVK6-F1
#
_entry.id   AF-A0A355AVK6-F1
#
_cell.length_a   1.000
_cell.length_b   1.000
_cell.length_c   1.000
_cell.angle_alpha   90.00
_cell.angle_beta   90.00
_cell.angle_gamma   90.00
#
_symmetry.space_group_name_H-M   'P 1'
#
loop_
_entity.id
_entity.type
_entity.pdbx_description
1 polymer ?
#
loop_
_entity_poly.entity_id
_entity_poly.type
_entity_poly.pdbx_seq_one_letter_code
_entity_poly.pdbx_strand_id
1 'polypeptide(L)' 'MHIQLLCSGVTHALKLNHSRVAEKASKIRIRDPLVENSQMGPLATQAQLDNIDSTVADAKVNGATLVHGGKQPAGI' A
#
# COMPACT_ATOMS: atom_id res chain seq x y z
N MET A 1 -2.13 32.04 -24.70
CA MET A 1 -2.44 30.70 -25.27
C MET A 1 -1.15 29.90 -25.26
N HIS A 2 -1.18 28.71 -24.63
CA HIS A 2 -0.19 27.63 -24.70
C HIS A 2 1.24 27.84 -24.16
N ILE A 3 1.43 27.54 -22.86
CA ILE A 3 2.62 26.86 -22.34
C ILE A 3 2.10 25.59 -21.64
N GLN A 4 2.07 24.48 -22.36
CA GLN A 4 1.60 23.21 -21.84
C GLN A 4 2.23 22.08 -22.64
N LEU A 5 3.56 21.94 -22.55
CA LEU A 5 4.24 20.84 -23.25
C LEU A 5 5.55 20.35 -22.63
N LEU A 6 5.79 20.52 -21.31
CA LEU A 6 7.03 20.01 -20.69
C LEU A 6 6.85 19.03 -19.52
N CYS A 7 5.62 18.75 -19.04
CA CYS A 7 5.43 17.88 -17.85
C CYS A 7 4.72 16.53 -18.12
N SER A 8 4.37 16.19 -19.36
CA SER A 8 3.64 14.95 -19.67
C SER A 8 4.51 13.69 -19.60
N GLY A 9 5.84 13.80 -19.73
CA GLY A 9 6.77 12.67 -19.62
C GLY A 9 6.99 12.16 -18.20
N VAL A 10 7.08 13.07 -17.21
CA VAL A 10 7.36 12.71 -15.81
C VAL A 10 6.11 12.14 -15.11
N THR A 11 4.91 12.59 -15.50
CA THR A 11 3.65 12.07 -14.92
C THR A 11 3.37 10.62 -15.30
N HIS A 12 3.80 10.17 -16.48
CA HIS A 12 3.67 8.76 -16.90
C HIS A 12 4.65 7.85 -16.14
N ALA A 13 5.91 8.27 -15.97
CA ALA A 13 6.91 7.51 -15.22
C ALA A 13 6.55 7.35 -13.73
N LEU A 14 6.00 8.41 -13.10
CA LEU A 14 5.48 8.33 -11.73
C LEU A 14 4.28 7.38 -11.66
N LYS A 15 3.28 7.50 -12.54
CA LYS A 15 2.12 6.58 -12.57
C LYS A 15 2.49 5.11 -12.79
N LEU A 16 3.57 4.83 -13.53
CA LEU A 16 4.03 3.47 -13.85
C LEU A 16 4.69 2.73 -12.66
N ASN A 17 5.22 3.44 -11.66
CA ASN A 17 5.89 2.77 -10.54
C ASN A 17 4.90 2.25 -9.49
N HIS A 18 3.80 2.97 -9.28
CA HIS A 18 2.85 2.66 -8.20
C HIS A 18 2.08 1.36 -8.49
N SER A 19 1.78 1.08 -9.76
CA SER A 19 1.08 -0.14 -10.20
C SER A 19 1.95 -1.40 -10.00
N ARG A 20 3.25 -1.32 -10.30
CA ARG A 20 4.19 -2.44 -10.06
C ARG A 20 4.36 -2.74 -8.58
N VAL A 21 4.38 -1.71 -7.74
CA VAL A 21 4.43 -1.87 -6.27
C VAL A 21 3.12 -2.50 -5.77
N ALA A 22 1.97 -2.05 -6.25
CA ALA A 22 0.67 -2.61 -5.91
C ALA A 22 0.55 -4.09 -6.32
N GLU A 23 1.05 -4.46 -7.50
CA GLU A 23 1.06 -5.85 -7.99
C GLU A 23 1.95 -6.76 -7.13
N LYS A 24 3.10 -6.27 -6.66
CA LYS A 24 3.94 -7.04 -5.74
C LYS A 24 3.28 -7.17 -4.38
N ALA A 25 2.69 -6.09 -3.86
CA ALA A 25 2.01 -6.08 -2.58
C ALA A 25 0.83 -7.08 -2.55
N SER A 26 0.08 -7.21 -3.64
CA SER A 26 -1.04 -8.15 -3.73
C SER A 26 -0.66 -9.63 -3.68
N LYS A 27 0.61 -9.94 -3.92
CA LYS A 27 1.12 -11.31 -3.89
C LYS A 27 1.75 -11.69 -2.55
N ILE A 28 1.86 -10.74 -1.60
CA ILE A 28 2.44 -11.00 -0.28
C ILE A 28 1.53 -11.94 0.52
N ARG A 29 2.11 -13.03 1.02
CA ARG A 29 1.41 -14.01 1.87
C ARG A 29 1.67 -13.74 3.34
N ILE A 30 0.65 -13.21 4.03
CA ILE A 30 0.67 -13.00 5.48
C ILE A 30 0.17 -14.27 6.18
N ARG A 31 1.03 -14.96 6.93
CA ARG A 31 0.74 -16.23 7.62
C ARG A 31 1.58 -16.38 8.89
N ASP A 32 1.33 -17.43 9.66
CA ASP A 32 2.21 -17.84 10.77
C ASP A 32 3.68 -17.91 10.29
N PRO A 33 4.63 -17.31 11.01
CA PRO A 33 6.05 -17.33 10.66
C PRO A 33 6.67 -18.73 10.48
N LEU A 34 6.08 -19.76 11.08
CA LEU A 34 6.56 -21.15 11.00
C LEU A 34 6.10 -21.88 9.72
N VAL A 35 5.24 -21.26 8.90
CA VAL A 35 4.78 -21.84 7.64
C VAL A 35 5.79 -21.52 6.53
N GLU A 36 6.31 -22.55 5.84
CA GLU A 36 7.34 -22.48 4.78
C GLU A 36 7.08 -21.45 3.67
N ASN A 37 5.81 -21.14 3.38
CA ASN A 37 5.42 -20.19 2.33
C ASN A 37 4.98 -18.82 2.86
N SER A 38 5.20 -18.55 4.16
CA SER A 38 4.93 -17.25 4.76
C SER A 38 5.97 -16.25 4.31
N GLN A 39 5.52 -15.09 3.83
CA GLN A 39 6.41 -13.98 3.46
C GLN A 39 6.43 -12.89 4.52
N MET A 40 5.41 -12.86 5.39
CA MET A 40 5.25 -11.89 6.47
C MET A 40 4.40 -12.48 7.60
N GLY A 41 4.81 -12.27 8.85
CA GLY A 41 4.05 -12.63 10.04
C GLY A 41 2.95 -11.61 10.38
N PRO A 42 2.04 -11.92 11.31
CA PRO A 42 1.09 -10.95 11.83
C PRO A 42 1.80 -9.84 12.63
N LEU A 43 1.11 -8.73 12.85
CA LEU A 43 1.58 -7.70 13.77
C LEU A 43 1.60 -8.23 15.20
N ALA A 44 2.61 -7.84 15.97
CA ALA A 44 2.82 -8.37 17.32
C ALA A 44 1.87 -7.75 18.37
N THR A 45 1.38 -6.53 18.14
CA THR A 45 0.60 -5.79 19.15
C THR A 45 -0.59 -5.06 18.56
N GLN A 46 -1.65 -4.91 19.36
CA GLN A 46 -2.83 -4.13 19.00
C GLN A 46 -2.50 -2.65 18.76
N ALA A 47 -1.63 -2.08 19.59
CA ALA A 47 -1.21 -0.68 19.44
C ALA A 47 -0.57 -0.39 18.06
N GLN A 48 0.16 -1.36 17.48
CA GLN A 48 0.68 -1.21 16.13
C GLN A 48 -0.42 -1.22 15.07
N LEU A 49 -1.45 -2.06 15.23
CA LEU A 49 -2.62 -2.08 14.34
C LEU A 49 -3.34 -0.72 14.40
N ASP A 50 -3.66 -0.25 15.60
CA ASP A 50 -4.41 0.99 15.82
C ASP A 50 -3.67 2.21 15.23
N ASN A 51 -2.35 2.27 15.41
CA ASN A 51 -1.51 3.34 14.84
C ASN A 51 -1.51 3.33 13.31
N ILE A 52 -1.46 2.14 12.70
CA ILE A 52 -1.50 1.98 11.24
C ILE A 52 -2.87 2.42 10.72
N ASP A 53 -3.95 1.98 11.36
CA ASP A 53 -5.32 2.33 10.96
C ASP A 53 -5.58 3.83 11.07
N SER A 54 -5.13 4.48 12.16
CA SER A 54 -5.21 5.94 12.31
C SER A 54 -4.44 6.66 11.19
N THR A 55 -3.20 6.23 10.93
CA THR A 55 -2.36 6.85 9.88
C THR A 55 -3.00 6.72 8.49
N VAL A 56 -3.59 5.55 8.19
CA VAL A 56 -4.29 5.32 6.91
C VAL A 56 -5.55 6.17 6.82
N ALA A 57 -6.31 6.31 7.91
CA ALA A 57 -7.49 7.17 7.96
C ALA A 57 -7.11 8.65 7.72
N ASP A 58 -6.08 9.15 8.41
CA ASP A 58 -5.59 10.52 8.27
C ASP A 58 -5.10 10.78 6.85
N ALA A 59 -4.36 9.85 6.24
CA ALA A 59 -3.89 9.98 4.86
C ALA A 59 -5.07 10.11 3.87
N LYS A 60 -6.14 9.32 4.05
CA LYS A 60 -7.34 9.39 3.20
C LYS A 60 -8.06 10.73 3.35
N VAL A 61 -8.18 11.25 4.57
CA VAL A 61 -8.77 12.59 4.83
C VAL A 61 -7.97 13.68 4.12
N ASN A 62 -6.64 13.54 4.07
CA ASN A 62 -5.75 14.45 3.35
C ASN A 62 -5.70 14.22 1.82
N GLY A 63 -6.60 13.41 1.27
CA GLY A 63 -6.73 13.19 -0.18
C GLY A 63 -5.80 12.12 -0.75
N ALA A 64 -5.12 11.33 0.08
CA ALA A 64 -4.33 10.21 -0.40
C ALA A 64 -5.22 9.10 -0.97
N THR A 65 -4.75 8.47 -2.05
CA THR A 65 -5.41 7.29 -2.64
C THR A 65 -4.69 6.03 -2.21
N LEU A 66 -5.42 5.10 -1.62
CA LEU A 66 -4.90 3.78 -1.27
C LEU A 66 -4.82 2.92 -2.54
N VAL A 67 -3.61 2.52 -2.94
CA VAL A 67 -3.38 1.75 -4.17
C VAL A 67 -3.56 0.24 -4.00
N HIS A 68 -3.32 -0.29 -2.79
CA HIS A 68 -3.54 -1.70 -2.44
C HIS A 68 -3.60 -1.89 -0.91
N GLY A 69 -4.24 -2.96 -0.42
CA GLY A 69 -4.25 -3.34 0.99
C GLY A 69 -5.09 -2.43 1.90
N GLY A 70 -4.53 -2.03 3.05
CA GLY A 70 -5.14 -1.12 4.03
C GLY A 70 -6.40 -1.66 4.71
N LYS A 71 -6.47 -2.99 4.86
CA LYS A 71 -7.50 -3.72 5.58
C LYS A 71 -6.87 -4.92 6.28
N GLN A 72 -7.46 -5.35 7.38
CA GLN A 72 -7.06 -6.59 8.03
C GLN A 72 -7.42 -7.80 7.14
N PRO A 73 -6.48 -8.72 6.89
CA PRO A 73 -6.77 -9.96 6.17
C PRO A 73 -7.81 -10.82 6.90
N ALA A 74 -8.69 -11.48 6.16
CA ALA A 74 -9.66 -12.41 6.73
C ALA A 74 -8.99 -13.75 7.08
N GLY A 75 -9.28 -14.29 8.26
CA GLY A 75 -8.90 -15.66 8.65
C GLY A 75 -7.40 -15.86 8.94
N ILE A 76 -6.77 -14.85 9.53
CA ILE A 76 -5.49 -14.97 10.27
C ILE A 76 -5.75 -14.91 11.77
#